data_AF-A0A7C5EQL7-F1
#
_entry.id   AF-A0A7C5EQL7-F1
#
_cell.length_a   1.000
_cell.length_b   1.000
_cell.length_c   1.000
_cell.angle_alpha   90.00
_cell.angle_beta   90.00
_cell.angle_gamma   90.00
#
_symmetry.space_group_name_H-M   'P 1'
#
loop_
_entity.id
_entity.type
_entity.pdbx_description
1 polymer ?
#
loop_
_entity_poly.entity_id
_entity_poly.type
_entity_poly.pdbx_seq_one_letter_code
_entity_poly.pdbx_strand_id
1 'polypeptide(L)'
;MGEKLSLEKIQRELSQHLEPGETLLVCGYGAIGVKSCYIGLSDRRLLLNERTLRDESKGLEEIPLADIAEAQIKKPRLFPLDMYLAGLLMKQRRLWIRTHSGRRLEITLQKLLPVKGNETVAERIMAELQARVPGLAQSS
;
A
#
# COMPACT_ATOMS: atom_id res chain seq x y z
N MET A 1 -27.03 -0.33 0.81
CA MET A 1 -26.35 -0.95 1.98
C MET A 1 -24.90 -1.16 1.60
N GLY A 2 -23.98 -0.32 2.08
CA GLY A 2 -22.57 -0.49 1.79
C GLY A 2 -22.02 -1.61 2.64
N GLU A 3 -21.60 -2.73 2.03
CA GLU A 3 -20.69 -3.65 2.69
C GLU A 3 -19.54 -2.81 3.25
N LYS A 4 -19.35 -2.84 4.57
CA LYS A 4 -18.19 -2.22 5.18
C LYS A 4 -16.97 -2.85 4.51
N LEU A 5 -16.14 -2.02 3.85
CA LEU A 5 -14.81 -2.41 3.39
C LEU A 5 -14.07 -3.06 4.56
N SER A 6 -14.05 -4.39 4.59
CA SER A 6 -13.36 -5.18 5.60
C SER A 6 -12.03 -5.62 5.02
N LEU A 7 -11.01 -5.73 5.88
CA LEU A 7 -9.73 -6.31 5.47
C LEU A 7 -9.92 -7.72 4.90
N GLU A 8 -10.90 -8.47 5.39
CA GLU A 8 -11.26 -9.80 4.86
C GLU A 8 -11.70 -9.76 3.40
N LYS A 9 -12.50 -8.77 2.99
CA LYS A 9 -12.90 -8.59 1.58
C LYS A 9 -11.68 -8.31 0.71
N ILE A 10 -10.84 -7.37 1.14
CA ILE A 10 -9.62 -6.98 0.42
C ILE A 10 -8.68 -8.18 0.29
N GLN A 11 -8.46 -8.90 1.39
CA GLN A 11 -7.62 -10.11 1.42
C GLN A 11 -8.18 -11.17 0.47
N ARG A 12 -9.48 -11.46 0.53
CA ARG A 12 -10.13 -12.47 -0.32
C ARG A 12 -10.00 -12.13 -1.80
N GLU A 13 -10.20 -10.88 -2.18
CA GLU A 13 -10.06 -10.45 -3.58
C GLU A 13 -8.61 -10.52 -4.05
N LEU A 14 -7.66 -10.01 -3.28
CA LEU A 14 -6.24 -10.05 -3.67
C LEU A 14 -5.71 -11.49 -3.73
N SER A 15 -6.19 -12.37 -2.85
CA SER A 15 -5.81 -13.78 -2.88
C SER A 15 -6.22 -14.53 -4.15
N GLN A 16 -7.25 -14.06 -4.87
CA GLN A 16 -7.65 -14.66 -6.15
C GLN A 16 -6.63 -14.41 -7.26
N HIS A 17 -5.78 -13.40 -7.10
CA HIS A 17 -4.75 -13.03 -8.06
C HIS A 17 -3.38 -13.64 -7.75
N LEU A 18 -3.25 -14.34 -6.61
CA LEU A 18 -2.00 -15.01 -6.24
C LEU A 18 -1.76 -16.24 -7.11
N GLU A 19 -0.50 -16.45 -7.47
CA GLU A 19 -0.07 -17.68 -8.12
C GLU A 19 -0.07 -18.86 -7.15
N PRO A 20 -0.17 -20.11 -7.65
CA PRO A 20 0.00 -21.29 -6.81
C PRO A 20 1.32 -21.26 -6.06
N GLY A 21 1.24 -21.32 -4.72
CA GLY A 21 2.41 -21.26 -3.82
C GLY A 21 2.88 -19.86 -3.46
N GLU A 22 2.22 -18.81 -3.94
CA GLU A 22 2.45 -17.42 -3.51
C GLU A 22 1.64 -17.11 -2.25
N THR A 23 2.25 -16.37 -1.30
CA THR A 23 1.62 -16.04 -0.02
C THR A 23 1.45 -14.53 0.12
N LEU A 24 0.21 -14.08 0.35
CA LEU A 24 -0.07 -12.69 0.70
C LEU A 24 0.37 -12.41 2.15
N LEU A 25 1.33 -11.52 2.31
CA LEU A 25 1.94 -11.16 3.59
C LEU A 25 1.18 -10.01 4.26
N VAL A 26 0.77 -9.03 3.46
CA VAL A 26 0.13 -7.80 3.93
C VAL A 26 -0.91 -7.39 2.92
N CYS A 27 -2.07 -6.90 3.38
CA CYS A 27 -3.00 -6.22 2.51
C CYS A 27 -3.67 -5.03 3.21
N GLY A 28 -4.22 -4.14 2.40
CA GLY A 28 -4.95 -3.00 2.91
C GLY A 28 -5.57 -2.15 1.82
N TYR A 29 -6.18 -1.08 2.27
CA TYR A 29 -6.82 -0.09 1.42
C TYR A 29 -5.96 1.18 1.35
N GLY A 30 -5.86 1.74 0.16
CA GLY A 30 -5.17 3.00 -0.07
C GLY A 30 -5.69 3.73 -1.30
N ALA A 31 -4.91 4.68 -1.78
CA ALA A 31 -5.21 5.47 -2.95
C ALA A 31 -3.94 5.77 -3.75
N ILE A 32 -4.05 5.72 -5.07
CA ILE A 32 -3.01 6.13 -6.02
C ILE A 32 -3.53 7.37 -6.74
N GLY A 33 -2.97 8.54 -6.42
CA GLY A 33 -3.55 9.82 -6.82
C GLY A 33 -4.95 10.02 -6.24
N VAL A 34 -5.96 10.22 -7.10
CA VAL A 34 -7.37 10.38 -6.71
C VAL A 34 -8.16 9.06 -6.74
N LYS A 35 -7.53 7.95 -7.10
CA LYS A 35 -8.20 6.66 -7.27
C LYS A 35 -8.01 5.80 -6.03
N SER A 36 -9.09 5.18 -5.57
CA SER A 36 -9.05 4.14 -4.55
C SER A 36 -8.33 2.90 -5.06
N CYS A 37 -7.60 2.20 -4.20
CA CYS A 37 -6.82 1.03 -4.58
C CYS A 37 -6.74 0.03 -3.43
N TYR A 38 -6.91 -1.25 -3.75
CA TYR A 38 -6.56 -2.36 -2.85
C TYR A 38 -5.12 -2.71 -3.07
N ILE A 39 -4.36 -2.82 -1.98
CA ILE A 39 -2.91 -3.00 -2.03
C ILE A 39 -2.58 -4.28 -1.29
N GLY A 40 -1.83 -5.16 -1.94
CA GLY A 40 -1.35 -6.41 -1.37
C GLY A 40 0.14 -6.54 -1.59
N LEU A 41 0.87 -6.98 -0.57
CA LEU A 41 2.25 -7.41 -0.70
C LEU A 41 2.29 -8.92 -0.52
N SER A 42 2.77 -9.63 -1.53
CA SER A 42 3.09 -11.05 -1.42
C SER A 42 4.59 -11.26 -1.18
N ASP A 43 4.97 -12.52 -1.04
CA ASP A 43 6.36 -12.94 -1.00
C ASP A 43 7.11 -12.79 -2.34
N ARG A 44 6.43 -12.42 -3.43
CA ARG A 44 7.00 -12.28 -4.78
C ARG A 44 6.78 -10.92 -5.44
N ARG A 45 5.65 -10.26 -5.18
CA ARG A 45 5.24 -9.02 -5.87
C ARG A 45 4.33 -8.15 -5.01
N LEU A 46 4.26 -6.87 -5.38
CA LEU A 46 3.24 -5.94 -4.94
C LEU A 46 2.07 -5.97 -5.92
N LEU A 47 0.86 -6.14 -5.39
CA LEU A 47 -0.41 -6.15 -6.09
C LEU A 47 -1.13 -4.83 -5.81
N LEU A 48 -1.54 -4.14 -6.87
CA LEU A 48 -2.28 -2.87 -6.82
C LEU A 48 -3.54 -3.02 -7.67
N ASN A 49 -4.68 -3.21 -7.02
CA ASN A 49 -5.96 -3.32 -7.71
C ASN A 49 -6.70 -1.96 -7.63
N GLU A 50 -6.70 -1.21 -8.73
CA GLU A 50 -7.42 0.07 -8.82
C GLU A 50 -8.94 -0.15 -8.71
N ARG A 51 -9.62 0.66 -7.89
CA ARG A 51 -11.06 0.58 -7.67
C ARG A 51 -11.80 1.80 -8.23
N THR A 52 -13.00 1.57 -8.75
CA THR A 52 -13.95 2.64 -9.08
C THR A 52 -14.59 3.21 -7.81
N LEU A 53 -15.33 4.32 -7.95
CA LEU A 53 -16.14 4.87 -6.84
C LEU A 53 -17.24 3.91 -6.37
N ARG A 54 -17.60 2.92 -7.19
CA ARG A 54 -18.56 1.85 -6.86
C ARG A 54 -17.89 0.62 -6.27
N ASP A 55 -16.59 0.71 -5.96
CA ASP A 55 -15.77 -0.40 -5.47
C ASP A 55 -15.71 -1.57 -6.46
N GLU A 56 -15.62 -1.28 -7.77
CA GLU A 56 -15.39 -2.29 -8.81
C GLU A 56 -13.92 -2.28 -9.23
N SER A 57 -13.38 -3.47 -9.53
CA SER A 57 -12.02 -3.62 -10.06
C SER A 57 -11.89 -2.96 -11.44
N LYS A 58 -10.96 -2.01 -11.58
CA LYS A 58 -10.67 -1.32 -12.85
C LYS A 58 -9.42 -1.88 -13.53
N GLY A 59 -8.53 -2.47 -12.76
CA GLY A 59 -7.29 -3.02 -13.28
C GLY A 59 -6.37 -3.46 -12.15
N LEU A 60 -5.77 -4.63 -12.32
CA LEU A 60 -4.71 -5.13 -11.45
C LEU A 60 -3.37 -4.74 -12.07
N GLU A 61 -2.57 -4.05 -11.28
CA GLU A 61 -1.19 -3.78 -11.57
C GLU A 61 -0.31 -4.60 -10.62
N GLU A 62 0.73 -5.22 -11.18
CA GLU A 62 1.62 -6.11 -10.47
C GLU A 62 3.06 -5.64 -10.63
N ILE A 63 3.79 -5.61 -9.52
CA ILE A 63 5.17 -5.13 -9.48
C ILE A 63 6.01 -6.20 -8.79
N PRO A 64 6.82 -6.96 -9.53
CA PRO A 64 7.74 -7.93 -8.93
C PRO A 64 8.63 -7.26 -7.89
N LEU A 65 8.86 -7.93 -6.76
CA LEU A 65 9.78 -7.43 -5.73
C LEU A 65 11.18 -7.18 -6.29
N ALA A 66 11.61 -8.02 -7.23
CA ALA A 66 12.88 -7.88 -7.93
C ALA A 66 12.99 -6.61 -8.80
N ASP A 67 11.87 -5.99 -9.18
CA ASP A 67 11.86 -4.72 -9.93
C ASP A 67 11.87 -3.51 -8.99
N ILE A 68 11.68 -3.69 -7.68
CA ILE A 68 11.68 -2.58 -6.72
C ILE A 68 13.12 -2.18 -6.38
N ALA A 69 13.53 -1.00 -6.86
CA ALA A 69 14.85 -0.43 -6.62
C ALA A 69 14.92 0.38 -5.31
N GLU A 70 13.87 1.16 -5.04
CA GLU A 70 13.79 2.02 -3.85
C GLU A 70 12.38 1.99 -3.28
N ALA A 71 12.25 2.03 -1.94
CA ALA A 71 10.97 2.25 -1.29
C ALA A 71 11.14 3.17 -0.06
N GLN A 72 10.18 4.06 0.16
CA GLN A 72 10.23 5.04 1.23
C GLN A 72 8.82 5.36 1.76
N ILE A 73 8.70 5.55 3.08
CA ILE A 73 7.50 6.16 3.67
C ILE A 73 7.74 7.66 3.82
N LYS A 74 7.01 8.46 3.06
CA LYS A 74 6.99 9.91 3.26
C LYS A 74 5.91 10.29 4.27
N LYS A 75 6.31 11.08 5.27
CA LYS A 75 5.37 11.76 6.14
C LYS A 75 4.64 12.83 5.31
N PRO A 76 3.33 13.06 5.53
CA PRO A 76 2.65 14.19 4.91
C PRO A 76 3.38 15.48 5.30
N ARG A 77 3.72 16.32 4.31
CA ARG A 77 4.24 17.67 4.58
C ARG A 77 3.11 18.44 5.26
N LEU A 78 3.29 18.74 6.55
CA LEU A 78 2.36 19.59 7.31
C LEU A 78 2.53 21.03 6.81
N PHE A 79 1.51 21.60 6.17
CA PHE A 79 1.44 23.04 5.97
C PHE A 79 0.87 23.70 7.25
N PRO A 80 1.17 24.98 7.53
CA PRO A 80 0.72 25.65 8.77
C PRO A 80 -0.80 25.68 8.96
N LEU A 81 -1.59 25.67 7.86
CA LEU A 81 -3.05 25.56 7.91
C LEU A 81 -3.55 24.15 8.30
N ASP A 82 -2.72 23.12 8.14
CA ASP A 82 -3.07 21.72 8.46
C ASP A 82 -2.98 21.43 9.96
N MET A 83 -2.50 22.36 10.81
CA MET A 83 -2.41 22.16 12.26
C MET A 83 -3.77 21.85 12.91
N TYR A 84 -4.87 22.38 12.38
CA TYR A 84 -6.23 22.08 12.87
C TYR A 84 -6.77 20.72 12.37
N LEU A 85 -6.27 20.20 11.24
CA LEU A 85 -6.64 18.90 10.68
C LEU A 85 -5.60 17.79 10.96
N ALA A 86 -4.55 18.15 11.71
CA ALA A 86 -3.39 17.29 11.92
C ALA A 86 -3.77 15.96 12.59
N GLY A 87 -4.81 15.93 13.44
CA GLY A 87 -5.32 14.67 14.01
C GLY A 87 -5.80 13.63 12.97
N LEU A 88 -6.26 14.08 11.80
CA LEU A 88 -6.75 13.22 10.70
C LEU A 88 -5.68 12.98 9.63
N LEU A 89 -4.92 14.02 9.26
CA LEU A 89 -3.88 13.96 8.23
C LEU A 89 -2.58 13.31 8.72
N MET A 90 -2.25 13.38 10.02
CA MET A 90 -1.08 12.69 10.59
C MET A 90 -1.18 11.15 10.53
N LYS A 91 -2.36 10.60 10.16
CA LYS A 91 -2.59 9.15 10.08
C LYS A 91 -2.45 8.57 8.68
N GLN A 92 -2.30 9.40 7.64
CA GLN A 92 -2.11 8.94 6.27
C GLN A 92 -0.62 8.92 5.93
N ARG A 93 -0.10 7.73 5.63
CA ARG A 93 1.30 7.54 5.25
C ARG A 93 1.38 7.29 3.75
N ARG A 94 2.30 7.98 3.07
CA ARG A 94 2.51 7.83 1.63
C ARG A 94 3.69 6.90 1.40
N LEU A 95 3.42 5.74 0.83
CA LEU A 95 4.44 4.80 0.36
C LEU A 95 4.88 5.23 -1.04
N TRP A 96 6.15 5.54 -1.18
CA TRP A 96 6.81 5.82 -2.43
C TRP A 96 7.61 4.59 -2.85
N ILE A 97 7.43 4.15 -4.08
CA ILE A 97 8.16 3.04 -4.67
C ILE A 97 8.77 3.52 -5.97
N ARG A 98 10.05 3.20 -6.19
CA ARG A 98 10.73 3.39 -7.46
C ARG A 98 11.17 2.04 -7.98
N THR A 99 10.83 1.76 -9.23
CA THR A 99 11.27 0.54 -9.91
C THR A 99 12.63 0.74 -10.59
N HIS A 100 13.32 -0.35 -10.95
CA HIS A 100 14.55 -0.31 -11.73
C HIS A 100 14.32 0.28 -13.13
N SER A 101 13.11 0.12 -13.68
CA SER A 101 12.68 0.79 -14.92
C SER A 101 12.54 2.32 -14.80
N GLY A 102 12.70 2.89 -13.60
CA GLY A 102 12.60 4.33 -13.35
C GLY A 102 11.20 4.83 -13.06
N ARG A 103 10.19 3.94 -13.07
CA ARG A 103 8.81 4.26 -12.71
C ARG A 103 8.72 4.64 -11.24
N ARG A 104 7.89 5.64 -10.93
CA ARG A 104 7.63 6.11 -9.56
C ARG A 104 6.16 5.93 -9.24
N LEU A 105 5.88 5.33 -8.10
CA LEU A 105 4.54 5.11 -7.58
C LEU A 105 4.42 5.75 -6.20
N GLU A 106 3.39 6.57 -6.04
CA GLU A 106 3.03 7.16 -4.77
C GLU A 106 1.66 6.62 -4.35
N ILE A 107 1.66 5.91 -3.23
CA ILE A 107 0.50 5.20 -2.71
C ILE A 107 0.18 5.78 -1.33
N THR A 108 -0.97 6.44 -1.22
CA THR A 108 -1.48 6.92 0.07
C THR A 108 -2.17 5.76 0.77
N LEU A 109 -1.59 5.26 1.85
CA LEU A 109 -2.11 4.14 2.61
C LEU A 109 -2.92 4.60 3.81
N GLN A 110 -4.05 3.93 4.05
CA GLN A 110 -4.86 4.15 5.24
C GLN A 110 -4.30 3.37 6.44
N LYS A 111 -4.72 3.76 7.65
CA LYS A 111 -4.36 3.06 8.88
C LYS A 111 -4.93 1.63 8.86
N LEU A 112 -4.12 0.65 9.26
CA LEU A 112 -4.62 -0.72 9.50
C LEU A 112 -5.66 -0.68 10.62
N LEU A 113 -6.90 -1.05 10.31
CA LEU A 113 -7.94 -1.33 11.28
C LEU A 113 -8.18 -2.84 11.30
N PRO A 114 -7.97 -3.60 12.40
CA PRO A 114 -7.30 -3.30 13.66
C PRO A 114 -6.16 -4.31 13.90
N VAL A 115 -4.97 -4.08 13.34
CA VAL A 115 -3.80 -4.86 13.76
C VAL A 115 -3.36 -4.32 15.13
N LYS A 116 -3.09 -5.18 16.11
CA LYS A 116 -2.68 -4.79 17.47
C LYS A 116 -1.46 -3.86 17.39
N GLY A 117 -1.68 -2.56 17.57
CA GLY A 117 -0.63 -1.54 17.53
C GLY A 117 -1.03 -0.30 16.76
N ASN A 118 -0.16 0.71 16.79
CA ASN A 118 -0.30 1.92 15.97
C ASN A 118 0.31 1.78 14.56
N GLU A 119 0.65 0.56 14.14
CA GLU A 119 1.27 0.26 12.86
C GLU A 119 0.30 0.50 11.68
N THR A 120 0.81 1.11 10.62
CA THR A 120 0.08 1.39 9.37
C THR A 120 0.39 0.34 8.31
N VAL A 121 -0.51 0.17 7.31
CA VAL A 121 -0.25 -0.74 6.16
C VAL A 121 1.11 -0.40 5.52
N ALA A 122 1.44 0.89 5.46
CA ALA A 122 2.70 1.39 4.92
C ALA A 122 3.93 0.87 5.67
N GLU A 123 3.90 0.94 7.01
CA GLU A 123 5.00 0.48 7.86
C GLU A 123 5.19 -1.03 7.71
N ARG A 124 4.09 -1.80 7.68
CA ARG A 124 4.17 -3.24 7.54
C ARG A 124 4.68 -3.66 6.15
N ILE A 125 4.16 -3.06 5.08
CA ILE A 125 4.66 -3.30 3.71
C ILE A 125 6.16 -2.98 3.65
N MET A 126 6.59 -1.87 4.24
CA MET A 126 8.00 -1.49 4.22
C MET A 126 8.89 -2.42 5.03
N ALA A 127 8.42 -2.90 6.18
CA ALA A 127 9.14 -3.89 6.97
C ALA A 127 9.36 -5.19 6.17
N GLU A 128 8.32 -5.67 5.49
CA GLU A 128 8.41 -6.88 4.64
C GLU A 128 9.28 -6.64 3.40
N LEU A 129 9.21 -5.45 2.78
CA LEU A 129 10.08 -5.07 1.67
C LEU A 129 11.55 -5.02 2.10
N GLN A 130 11.86 -4.41 3.25
CA GLN A 130 13.22 -4.35 3.79
C GLN A 130 13.77 -5.73 4.15
N ALA A 131 12.92 -6.62 4.66
CA ALA A 131 13.32 -7.98 5.00
C ALA A 131 13.62 -8.84 3.75
N ARG A 132 12.99 -8.54 2.61
CA ARG A 132 12.99 -9.41 1.42
C ARG A 132 13.75 -8.86 0.22
N VAL A 133 13.96 -7.54 0.14
CA VAL A 133 14.70 -6.89 -0.95
C VAL A 133 16.07 -6.45 -0.40
N PRO A 134 17.11 -7.30 -0.50
CA PRO A 134 18.44 -6.96 -0.02
C PRO A 134 19.00 -5.77 -0.81
N GLY A 135 19.46 -4.73 -0.10
CA GLY A 135 20.00 -3.52 -0.72
C GLY A 135 18.96 -2.49 -1.18
N LEU A 136 17.69 -2.66 -0.79
CA LEU A 136 16.63 -1.67 -1.03
C LEU A 136 17.09 -0.29 -0.54
N ALA A 137 17.30 0.65 -1.47
CA ALA A 137 17.81 1.96 -1.11
C ALA A 137 16.72 2.75 -0.38
N GLN A 138 17.07 3.24 0.82
CA GLN A 138 16.26 4.19 1.56
C GLN A 138 16.77 5.59 1.22
N SER A 139 16.19 6.19 0.18
CA SER A 139 16.48 7.61 -0.11
C SER A 139 16.10 8.44 1.12
N SER A 140 17.09 9.09 1.73
CA SER A 140 16.95 9.89 2.97
C SER A 140 16.19 11.19 2.75
#